data_AF-A0A1H3M4C4-F1
#
_entry.id   AF-A0A1H3M4C4-F1
#
_cell.length_a   1.000
_cell.length_b   1.000
_cell.length_c   1.000
_cell.angle_alpha   90.00
_cell.angle_beta   90.00
_cell.angle_gamma   90.00
#
_symmetry.space_group_name_H-M   'P 1'
#
loop_
_entity.id
_entity.type
_entity.pdbx_description
1 polymer ?
#
loop_
_entity_poly.entity_id
_entity_poly.type
_entity_poly.pdbx_seq_one_letter_code
_entity_poly.pdbx_strand_id
1 'polypeptide(L)'
;MENVLGATREYNVCNLCKGKYCAHKVSIFSVLTPEQLGRLTEKIAHKNFKKGQIIFFEGDVSDKLYVINKGKIKIFKYTREGKEQILYLLSEGDFVGDLSLLKKDEFKFNAEALEDSNICILTKDDFDGIIKETPEIGLQILQVVYDRIVKLENLIQSLSTKDIEARIAGLLLSFVKDFGVAKGDIIELELPLSREDIANYIGVTRETISRKLGSMQEQGVIELIGSKKIIINDIEELEYMTT
;
A
#
# COMPACT_ATOMS: atom_id res chain seq x y z
N MET A 1 44.58 1.62 -10.71
CA MET A 1 45.35 0.92 -9.66
C MET A 1 45.39 1.87 -8.47
N GLU A 2 44.91 1.59 -7.28
CA GLU A 2 44.37 0.39 -6.62
C GLU A 2 43.55 0.86 -5.40
N ASN A 3 42.49 0.10 -5.10
CA ASN A 3 41.79 -0.18 -3.83
C ASN A 3 41.86 0.79 -2.64
N VAL A 4 40.73 1.28 -2.12
CA VAL A 4 39.69 0.59 -1.31
C VAL A 4 40.24 0.12 0.05
N LEU A 5 39.67 0.67 1.13
CA LEU A 5 39.18 -0.07 2.32
C LEU A 5 38.62 0.92 3.38
N GLY A 6 37.42 0.61 3.89
CA GLY A 6 37.09 0.95 5.28
C GLY A 6 35.96 1.95 5.54
N ALA A 7 34.75 1.72 5.04
CA ALA A 7 33.54 2.21 5.71
C ALA A 7 32.72 0.99 6.16
N THR A 8 32.84 0.67 7.44
CA THR A 8 32.14 -0.40 8.16
C THR A 8 30.62 -0.26 7.96
N ARG A 9 30.01 -1.25 7.29
CA ARG A 9 28.56 -1.38 7.14
C ARG A 9 27.95 -1.83 8.47
N GLU A 10 27.35 -0.91 9.22
CA GLU A 10 26.45 -1.24 10.32
C GLU A 10 25.13 -1.76 9.75
N TYR A 11 25.04 -3.08 9.59
CA TYR A 11 23.79 -3.78 9.33
C TYR A 11 22.93 -3.70 10.59
N ASN A 12 22.03 -2.71 10.65
CA ASN A 12 21.06 -2.58 11.72
C ASN A 12 20.07 -3.75 11.68
N VAL A 13 20.38 -4.79 12.46
CA VAL A 13 19.48 -5.89 12.80
C VAL A 13 18.23 -5.29 13.45
N CYS A 14 17.05 -5.66 12.96
CA CYS A 14 15.80 -5.17 13.53
C CYS A 14 15.63 -5.68 14.98
N ASN A 15 15.89 -4.83 15.97
CA ASN A 15 15.75 -5.13 17.40
C ASN A 15 14.32 -5.49 17.86
N LEU A 16 13.32 -5.43 16.96
CA LEU A 16 11.93 -5.83 17.20
C LEU A 16 11.63 -7.27 16.74
N CYS A 17 12.45 -7.87 15.87
CA CYS A 17 12.20 -9.19 15.30
C CYS A 17 13.08 -10.23 16.05
N LYS A 18 12.64 -10.72 17.22
CA LYS A 18 13.27 -11.85 17.97
C LYS A 18 13.14 -13.18 17.19
N GLY A 19 13.83 -13.35 16.08
CA GLY A 19 13.91 -14.62 15.35
C GLY A 19 12.62 -15.11 14.69
N LYS A 20 11.60 -14.24 14.53
CA LYS A 20 10.43 -14.48 13.67
C LYS A 20 10.51 -13.52 12.50
N TYR A 21 10.90 -14.05 11.36
CA TYR A 21 11.24 -13.31 10.15
C TYR A 21 10.10 -12.39 9.74
N CYS A 22 10.34 -11.09 9.85
CA CYS A 22 9.43 -10.02 9.44
C CYS A 22 9.04 -10.14 7.94
N ALA A 23 9.85 -10.84 7.14
CA ALA A 23 9.55 -11.22 5.76
C ALA A 23 8.42 -12.26 5.58
N HIS A 24 8.04 -13.08 6.58
CA HIS A 24 6.92 -14.04 6.46
C HIS A 24 5.55 -13.36 6.27
N LYS A 25 5.42 -12.11 6.70
CA LYS A 25 4.19 -11.32 6.55
C LYS A 25 4.02 -10.76 5.14
N VAL A 26 5.07 -10.85 4.34
CA VAL A 26 5.09 -10.37 2.97
C VAL A 26 4.68 -11.54 2.10
N SER A 27 3.55 -11.42 1.39
CA SER A 27 2.95 -12.51 0.63
C SER A 27 3.94 -13.18 -0.34
N ILE A 28 4.78 -12.40 -1.01
CA ILE A 28 5.79 -12.90 -1.97
C ILE A 28 6.90 -13.74 -1.34
N PHE A 29 7.15 -13.64 -0.03
CA PHE A 29 8.19 -14.40 0.68
C PHE A 29 7.61 -15.52 1.54
N SER A 30 6.28 -15.69 1.56
CA SER A 30 5.61 -16.74 2.33
C SER A 30 5.97 -18.17 1.89
N VAL A 31 6.42 -18.31 0.64
CA VAL A 31 6.87 -19.60 0.07
C VAL A 31 8.30 -19.98 0.45
N LEU A 32 9.03 -19.08 1.12
CA LEU A 32 10.42 -19.35 1.49
C LEU A 32 10.50 -20.25 2.72
N THR A 33 11.39 -21.25 2.65
CA THR A 33 11.79 -22.02 3.83
C THR A 33 12.49 -21.12 4.86
N PRO A 34 12.51 -21.49 6.15
CA PRO A 34 13.21 -20.70 7.18
C PRO A 34 14.68 -20.44 6.86
N GLU A 35 15.35 -21.36 6.17
CA GLU A 35 16.74 -21.19 5.75
C GLU A 35 16.88 -20.15 4.63
N GLN A 36 16.07 -20.24 3.58
CA GLN A 36 16.01 -19.25 2.50
C GLN A 36 15.66 -17.86 3.03
N LEU A 37 14.75 -17.81 4.00
CA LEU A 37 14.32 -16.59 4.64
C LEU A 37 15.43 -15.97 5.51
N GLY A 38 16.24 -16.79 6.18
CA GLY A 38 17.44 -16.34 6.88
C GLY A 38 18.43 -15.66 5.94
N ARG A 39 18.74 -16.31 4.82
CA ARG A 39 19.63 -15.74 3.78
C ARG A 39 19.06 -14.47 3.16
N LEU A 40 17.74 -14.41 2.95
CA LEU A 40 17.04 -13.21 2.49
C LEU A 40 17.20 -12.06 3.50
N THR A 41 17.03 -12.32 4.80
CA THR A 41 17.13 -11.27 5.81
C THR A 41 18.51 -10.63 5.92
N GLU A 42 19.58 -11.34 5.55
CA GLU A 42 20.93 -10.76 5.51
C GLU A 42 21.12 -9.74 4.37
N LYS A 43 20.32 -9.84 3.32
CA LYS A 43 20.36 -8.97 2.13
C LYS A 43 19.36 -7.82 2.20
N ILE A 44 18.39 -7.87 3.11
CA ILE A 44 17.39 -6.82 3.28
C ILE A 44 17.96 -5.67 4.10
N ALA A 45 17.91 -4.46 3.54
CA ALA A 45 18.15 -3.25 4.30
C ALA A 45 16.85 -2.78 4.97
N HIS A 46 16.91 -2.36 6.23
CA HIS A 46 15.76 -1.80 6.94
C HIS A 46 15.87 -0.28 7.05
N LYS A 47 14.80 0.43 6.69
CA LYS A 47 14.72 1.89 6.82
C LYS A 47 13.43 2.30 7.50
N ASN A 48 13.57 3.19 8.50
CA ASN A 48 12.43 3.78 9.19
C ASN A 48 12.09 5.12 8.53
N PHE A 49 10.80 5.37 8.38
CA PHE A 49 10.25 6.63 7.89
C PHE A 49 9.26 7.17 8.92
N LYS A 50 9.36 8.47 9.22
CA LYS A 50 8.38 9.17 10.03
C LYS A 50 7.18 9.55 9.18
N LYS A 51 6.02 9.71 9.84
CA LYS A 51 4.83 10.28 9.19
C LYS A 51 5.18 11.55 8.41
N GLY A 52 4.72 11.62 7.15
CA GLY A 52 4.95 12.71 6.20
C GLY A 52 6.28 12.64 5.45
N GLN A 53 7.15 11.66 5.73
CA GLN A 53 8.40 11.53 4.98
C GLN A 53 8.19 10.86 3.63
N ILE A 54 8.84 11.43 2.61
CA ILE A 54 8.93 10.84 1.28
C ILE A 54 9.93 9.69 1.28
N ILE A 55 9.53 8.58 0.68
CA ILE A 55 10.31 7.36 0.53
C ILE A 55 11.15 7.41 -0.74
N PHE A 56 10.51 7.83 -1.84
CA PHE A 56 11.13 8.12 -3.13
C PHE A 56 10.25 9.10 -3.92
N PHE A 57 10.86 9.80 -4.88
CA PHE A 57 10.18 10.72 -5.78
C PHE A 57 10.01 10.13 -7.17
N GLU A 58 9.04 10.67 -7.91
CA GLU A 58 8.96 10.48 -9.36
C GLU A 58 10.27 10.95 -10.02
N GLY A 59 10.82 10.13 -10.92
CA GLY A 59 12.11 10.37 -11.59
C GLY A 59 13.32 9.79 -10.85
N ASP A 60 13.17 9.37 -9.59
CA ASP A 60 14.26 8.67 -8.90
C ASP A 60 14.56 7.33 -9.58
N VAL A 61 15.85 6.95 -9.61
CA VAL A 61 16.28 5.65 -10.11
C VAL A 61 15.60 4.54 -9.29
N SER A 62 14.91 3.66 -9.99
CA SER A 62 14.18 2.56 -9.40
C SER A 62 14.96 1.27 -9.63
N ASP A 63 15.72 0.86 -8.62
CA ASP A 63 16.56 -0.35 -8.62
C ASP A 63 16.35 -1.21 -7.37
N LYS A 64 15.28 -0.91 -6.62
CA LYS A 64 14.98 -1.51 -5.32
C LYS A 64 13.51 -1.86 -5.22
N LEU A 65 13.25 -2.98 -4.56
CA LEU A 65 11.94 -3.35 -4.04
C LEU A 65 11.79 -2.79 -2.63
N TYR A 66 10.67 -2.10 -2.39
CA TYR A 66 10.30 -1.58 -1.08
C TYR A 66 9.12 -2.39 -0.56
N VAL A 67 9.29 -3.00 0.60
CA VAL A 67 8.30 -3.88 1.22
C VAL A 67 7.90 -3.29 2.55
N ILE A 68 6.59 -3.11 2.75
CA ILE A 68 6.05 -2.47 3.94
C ILE A 68 5.97 -3.52 5.04
N ASN A 69 6.94 -3.49 5.96
CA ASN A 69 6.94 -4.38 7.13
C ASN A 69 6.01 -3.86 8.22
N LYS A 70 5.87 -2.54 8.33
CA LYS A 70 4.89 -1.89 9.21
C LYS A 70 4.62 -0.49 8.68
N GLY A 71 3.38 -0.03 8.79
CA GLY A 71 3.00 1.34 8.45
C GLY A 71 2.02 1.39 7.28
N LYS A 72 1.72 2.61 6.83
CA LYS A 72 0.86 2.88 5.68
C LYS A 72 1.53 3.87 4.76
N ILE A 73 1.58 3.54 3.48
CA ILE A 73 2.24 4.34 2.45
C ILE A 73 1.22 4.77 1.41
N LYS A 74 1.26 6.04 1.02
CA LYS A 74 0.49 6.61 -0.08
C LYS A 74 1.35 6.66 -1.34
N ILE A 75 0.88 6.07 -2.43
CA ILE A 75 1.47 6.24 -3.76
C ILE A 75 0.68 7.28 -4.52
N PHE A 76 1.34 8.32 -5.02
CA PHE A 76 0.66 9.47 -5.63
C PHE A 76 1.47 10.13 -6.74
N LYS A 77 0.80 10.97 -7.53
CA LYS A 77 1.38 11.79 -8.60
C LYS A 77 0.80 13.19 -8.57
N TYR A 78 1.55 14.19 -9.03
CA TYR A 78 0.98 15.51 -9.26
C TYR A 78 0.38 15.60 -10.67
N THR A 79 -0.84 16.11 -10.78
CA THR A 79 -1.45 16.45 -12.08
C THR A 79 -0.72 17.63 -12.71
N ARG A 80 -1.00 17.92 -14.00
CA ARG A 80 -0.46 19.11 -14.68
C ARG A 80 -0.82 20.43 -13.99
N GLU A 81 -1.90 20.43 -13.22
CA GLU A 81 -2.36 21.57 -12.43
C GLU A 81 -1.72 21.64 -11.04
N GLY A 82 -0.79 20.73 -10.72
CA GLY A 82 -0.12 20.65 -9.42
C GLY A 82 -0.96 20.02 -8.31
N LYS A 83 -2.13 19.46 -8.62
CA LYS A 83 -2.96 18.76 -7.62
C LYS A 83 -2.41 17.37 -7.36
N GLU A 84 -2.42 16.96 -6.10
CA GLU A 84 -2.04 15.59 -5.73
C GLU A 84 -3.14 14.61 -6.16
N GLN A 85 -2.76 13.57 -6.88
CA GLN A 85 -3.62 12.45 -7.26
C GLN A 85 -3.05 11.17 -6.65
N ILE A 86 -3.81 10.58 -5.73
CA ILE A 86 -3.46 9.30 -5.09
C ILE A 86 -3.80 8.17 -6.06
N LEU A 87 -2.85 7.27 -6.27
CA LEU A 87 -3.02 6.11 -7.16
C LEU A 87 -3.48 4.89 -6.38
N TYR A 88 -2.84 4.60 -5.25
CA TYR A 88 -3.19 3.50 -4.36
C TYR A 88 -2.48 3.64 -3.00
N LEU A 89 -2.95 2.89 -2.01
CA LEU A 89 -2.36 2.78 -0.68
C LEU A 89 -1.68 1.42 -0.52
N LEU A 90 -0.60 1.40 0.24
CA LEU A 90 0.12 0.19 0.61
C LEU A 90 0.14 0.08 2.14
N SER A 91 -0.06 -1.14 2.61
CA SER A 91 -0.16 -1.53 4.02
C SER A 91 0.83 -2.64 4.34
N GLU A 92 0.82 -3.13 5.58
CA GLU A 92 1.71 -4.21 6.01
C GLU A 92 1.58 -5.45 5.10
N GLY A 93 2.71 -5.89 4.54
CA GLY A 93 2.79 -7.03 3.61
C GLY A 93 2.77 -6.62 2.13
N ASP A 94 2.36 -5.39 1.80
CA ASP A 94 2.42 -4.86 0.44
C ASP A 94 3.86 -4.50 0.03
N PHE A 95 4.08 -4.27 -1.27
CA PHE A 95 5.36 -3.84 -1.83
C PHE A 95 5.22 -2.90 -3.03
N VAL A 96 6.30 -2.21 -3.40
CA VAL A 96 6.39 -1.33 -4.58
C VAL A 96 7.80 -1.32 -5.16
N GLY A 97 7.92 -0.99 -6.44
CA GLY A 97 9.19 -1.04 -7.20
C GLY A 97 9.36 -2.31 -8.01
N ASP A 98 8.30 -3.11 -8.14
CA ASP A 98 8.21 -4.38 -8.85
C ASP A 98 8.48 -4.27 -10.36
N LEU A 99 7.96 -3.23 -11.01
CA LEU A 99 8.24 -2.96 -12.44
C LEU A 99 9.73 -2.73 -12.69
N SER A 100 10.39 -2.10 -11.72
CA SER A 100 11.78 -1.70 -11.81
C SER A 100 12.76 -2.86 -11.55
N LEU A 101 12.26 -3.94 -10.96
CA LEU A 101 12.97 -5.22 -10.87
C LEU A 101 12.98 -5.93 -12.23
N LEU A 102 11.98 -5.75 -13.08
CA LEU A 102 11.96 -6.36 -14.42
C LEU A 102 12.86 -5.61 -15.41
N LYS A 103 12.89 -4.27 -15.31
CA LYS A 103 13.73 -3.41 -16.14
C LYS A 103 14.17 -2.21 -15.32
N LYS A 104 15.47 -1.88 -15.36
CA LYS A 104 15.96 -0.62 -14.78
C LYS A 104 15.20 0.55 -15.42
N ASP A 105 14.50 1.30 -14.58
CA ASP A 105 13.68 2.44 -14.98
C ASP A 105 13.64 3.43 -13.81
N GLU A 106 12.98 4.56 -14.01
CA GLU A 106 12.69 5.57 -13.00
C GLU A 106 11.30 5.35 -12.40
N PHE A 107 11.12 5.72 -11.14
CA PHE A 107 9.81 5.74 -10.51
C PHE A 107 8.87 6.68 -11.27
N LYS A 108 7.65 6.22 -11.57
CA LYS A 108 6.64 7.01 -12.31
C LYS A 108 5.69 7.80 -11.40
N PHE A 109 5.89 7.68 -10.10
CA PHE A 109 5.05 8.20 -9.02
C PHE A 109 5.90 8.39 -7.76
N ASN A 110 5.36 9.11 -6.79
CA ASN A 110 5.97 9.41 -5.50
C ASN A 110 5.41 8.45 -4.43
N ALA A 111 6.14 8.30 -3.33
CA ALA A 111 5.70 7.53 -2.16
C ALA A 111 5.92 8.29 -0.86
N GLU A 112 4.89 8.37 -0.02
CA GLU A 112 4.91 9.07 1.28
C GLU A 112 4.40 8.17 2.41
N ALA A 113 5.06 8.21 3.56
CA ALA A 113 4.59 7.54 4.76
C ALA A 113 3.44 8.30 5.43
N LEU A 114 2.25 7.70 5.50
CA LEU A 114 1.08 8.28 6.19
C LEU A 114 1.15 8.16 7.71
N GLU A 115 2.01 7.27 8.21
CA GLU A 115 2.32 7.04 9.62
C GLU A 115 3.78 6.61 9.79
N ASP A 116 4.24 6.50 11.04
CA ASP A 116 5.58 5.96 11.32
C ASP A 116 5.71 4.53 10.77
N SER A 117 6.58 4.36 9.78
CA SER A 117 6.67 3.17 8.94
C SER A 117 8.05 2.53 8.99
N ASN A 118 8.09 1.20 8.92
CA ASN A 118 9.30 0.39 8.77
C ASN A 118 9.25 -0.30 7.41
N ILE A 119 10.23 -0.01 6.56
CA ILE A 119 10.29 -0.50 5.18
C ILE A 119 11.55 -1.35 5.02
N CYS A 120 11.35 -2.55 4.48
CA CYS A 120 12.39 -3.44 4.01
C CYS A 120 12.74 -3.08 2.57
N ILE A 121 14.02 -2.94 2.26
CA ILE A 121 14.53 -2.53 0.96
C ILE A 121 15.43 -3.65 0.45
N LEU A 122 15.11 -4.16 -0.74
CA LEU A 122 15.88 -5.20 -1.41
C LEU A 122 16.37 -4.66 -2.76
N THR A 123 17.65 -4.80 -3.05
CA THR A 123 18.19 -4.37 -4.35
C THR A 123 17.75 -5.33 -5.45
N LYS A 124 17.71 -4.86 -6.70
CA LYS A 124 17.44 -5.72 -7.86
C LYS A 124 18.43 -6.88 -7.94
N ASP A 125 19.71 -6.64 -7.71
CA ASP A 125 20.73 -7.69 -7.83
C ASP A 125 20.54 -8.78 -6.76
N ASP A 126 20.19 -8.39 -5.54
CA ASP A 126 19.87 -9.36 -4.48
C ASP A 126 18.60 -10.13 -4.82
N PHE A 127 17.55 -9.45 -5.27
CA PHE A 127 16.29 -10.05 -5.69
C PHE A 127 16.45 -11.03 -6.85
N ASP A 128 17.22 -10.67 -7.88
CA ASP A 128 17.52 -11.54 -9.01
C ASP A 128 18.28 -12.79 -8.56
N GLY A 129 19.17 -12.67 -7.57
CA GLY A 129 19.82 -13.82 -6.94
C GLY A 129 18.83 -14.75 -6.25
N ILE A 130 17.91 -14.18 -5.48
CA ILE A 130 16.88 -14.94 -4.75
C ILE A 130 15.95 -15.68 -5.71
N ILE A 131 15.47 -15.03 -6.77
CA ILE A 131 14.58 -15.68 -7.76
C ILE A 131 15.28 -16.86 -8.44
N LYS A 132 16.59 -16.74 -8.74
CA LYS A 132 17.36 -17.83 -9.35
C LYS A 132 17.52 -19.02 -8.41
N GLU A 133 17.69 -18.77 -7.12
CA GLU A 133 17.81 -19.81 -6.09
C GLU A 133 16.44 -20.39 -5.69
N THR A 134 15.35 -19.64 -5.86
CA THR A 134 13.99 -20.06 -5.47
C THR A 134 12.94 -19.57 -6.48
N PRO A 135 12.77 -20.29 -7.60
CA PRO A 135 11.86 -19.91 -8.68
C PRO A 135 10.39 -19.78 -8.27
N GLU A 136 9.97 -20.45 -7.18
CA GLU A 136 8.62 -20.40 -6.62
C GLU A 136 8.20 -18.97 -6.21
N ILE A 137 9.16 -18.11 -5.84
CA ILE A 137 8.89 -16.68 -5.60
C ILE A 137 8.35 -16.01 -6.86
N GLY A 138 8.86 -16.38 -8.03
CA GLY A 138 8.39 -15.86 -9.32
C GLY A 138 6.89 -16.10 -9.53
N LEU A 139 6.39 -17.27 -9.12
CA LEU A 139 4.97 -17.60 -9.20
C LEU A 139 4.12 -16.76 -8.23
N GLN A 140 4.62 -16.51 -7.02
CA GLN A 140 3.93 -15.63 -6.05
C GLN A 140 3.85 -14.19 -6.56
N ILE A 141 4.92 -13.68 -7.15
CA ILE A 141 4.92 -12.35 -7.78
C ILE A 141 3.88 -12.29 -8.90
N LEU A 142 3.82 -13.31 -9.75
CA LEU A 142 2.84 -13.37 -10.83
C LEU A 142 1.40 -13.33 -10.29
N GLN A 143 1.14 -14.04 -9.18
CA GLN A 143 -0.16 -14.01 -8.51
C GLN A 143 -0.50 -12.62 -7.96
N VAL A 144 0.44 -11.95 -7.29
CA VAL A 144 0.22 -10.58 -6.81
C VAL A 144 0.00 -9.58 -7.95
N VAL A 145 0.75 -9.71 -9.05
CA VAL A 145 0.55 -8.88 -10.25
C VAL A 145 -0.82 -9.12 -10.86
N TYR A 146 -1.26 -10.38 -10.95
CA TYR A 146 -2.60 -10.73 -11.41
C TYR A 146 -3.69 -10.08 -10.54
N ASP A 147 -3.59 -10.19 -9.22
CA ASP A 147 -4.55 -9.58 -8.28
C ASP A 147 -4.60 -8.05 -8.45
N ARG A 148 -3.46 -7.40 -8.73
CA ARG A 148 -3.41 -5.96 -9.06
C ARG A 148 -4.11 -5.64 -10.36
N ILE A 149 -3.94 -6.45 -11.40
CA ILE A 149 -4.63 -6.28 -12.68
C ILE A 149 -6.14 -6.37 -12.48
N VAL A 150 -6.62 -7.39 -11.77
CA VAL A 150 -8.06 -7.54 -11.47
C VAL A 150 -8.60 -6.34 -10.69
N LYS A 151 -7.86 -5.83 -9.70
CA LYS A 151 -8.24 -4.59 -8.98
C LYS A 151 -8.31 -3.37 -9.92
N LEU A 152 -7.38 -3.23 -10.86
CA LEU A 152 -7.38 -2.15 -11.85
C LEU A 152 -8.57 -2.28 -12.83
N GLU A 153 -8.90 -3.49 -13.27
CA GLU A 153 -10.07 -3.74 -14.11
C GLU A 153 -11.37 -3.36 -13.38
N ASN A 154 -11.51 -3.76 -12.12
CA ASN A 154 -12.65 -3.36 -11.27
C ASN A 154 -12.70 -1.84 -11.05
N LEU A 155 -11.54 -1.19 -10.88
CA LEU A 155 -11.46 0.27 -10.79
C LEU A 155 -11.89 0.92 -12.10
N ILE A 156 -11.45 0.43 -13.27
CA ILE A 156 -11.87 0.95 -14.57
C ILE A 156 -13.38 0.80 -14.74
N GLN A 157 -13.94 -0.35 -14.35
CA GLN A 157 -15.37 -0.58 -14.38
C GLN A 157 -16.12 0.40 -13.46
N SER A 158 -15.65 0.61 -12.22
CA SER A 158 -16.27 1.58 -11.30
C SER A 158 -16.03 3.05 -11.68
N LEU A 159 -14.97 3.38 -12.41
CA LEU A 159 -14.79 4.71 -13.01
C LEU A 159 -15.71 4.91 -14.22
N SER A 160 -16.14 3.81 -14.86
CA SER A 160 -17.16 3.83 -15.92
C SER A 160 -18.58 3.90 -15.38
N THR A 161 -18.82 3.53 -14.10
CA THR A 161 -20.10 3.79 -13.45
C THR A 161 -20.24 5.30 -13.23
N LYS A 162 -21.37 5.86 -13.67
CA LYS A 162 -21.62 7.30 -13.56
C LYS A 162 -21.88 7.75 -12.13
N ASP A 163 -22.03 6.82 -11.18
CA ASP A 163 -22.40 7.14 -9.81
C ASP A 163 -21.18 7.36 -8.90
N ILE A 164 -21.09 8.56 -8.35
CA ILE A 164 -20.08 8.93 -7.35
C ILE A 164 -20.31 8.17 -6.04
N GLU A 165 -21.56 7.88 -5.71
CA GLU A 165 -21.94 7.21 -4.46
C GLU A 165 -21.45 5.75 -4.44
N ALA A 166 -21.63 5.04 -5.56
CA ALA A 166 -21.08 3.69 -5.76
C ALA A 166 -19.56 3.64 -5.61
N ARG A 167 -18.83 4.63 -6.15
CA ARG A 167 -17.37 4.72 -6.00
C ARG A 167 -16.95 4.97 -4.56
N ILE A 168 -17.69 5.79 -3.82
CA ILE A 168 -17.44 6.03 -2.40
C ILE A 168 -17.69 4.75 -1.60
N ALA A 169 -18.79 4.05 -1.85
CA ALA A 169 -19.11 2.78 -1.20
C ALA A 169 -18.02 1.74 -1.43
N GLY A 170 -17.58 1.55 -2.68
CA GLY A 170 -16.50 0.64 -3.04
C GLY A 170 -15.17 0.98 -2.35
N LEU A 171 -14.85 2.28 -2.24
CA LEU A 171 -13.66 2.72 -1.50
C LEU A 171 -13.78 2.40 -0.01
N LEU A 172 -14.92 2.69 0.62
CA LEU A 172 -15.13 2.40 2.04
C LEU A 172 -15.04 0.89 2.33
N LEU A 173 -15.60 0.04 1.48
CA LEU A 173 -15.48 -1.42 1.60
C LEU A 173 -14.02 -1.88 1.48
N SER A 174 -13.25 -1.29 0.58
CA SER A 174 -11.80 -1.58 0.49
C SER A 174 -11.07 -1.22 1.79
N PHE A 175 -11.45 -0.10 2.43
CA PHE A 175 -10.88 0.28 3.72
C PHE A 175 -11.38 -0.58 4.88
N VAL A 176 -12.62 -1.05 4.85
CA VAL A 176 -13.14 -2.01 5.85
C VAL A 176 -12.30 -3.28 5.85
N LYS A 177 -11.95 -3.81 4.68
CA LYS A 177 -11.13 -5.02 4.57
C LYS A 177 -9.77 -4.88 5.26
N ASP A 178 -9.12 -3.72 5.10
CA ASP A 178 -7.73 -3.52 5.55
C ASP A 178 -7.63 -2.82 6.91
N PHE A 179 -8.65 -2.04 7.32
CA PHE A 179 -8.63 -1.17 8.50
C PHE A 179 -9.88 -1.25 9.39
N GLY A 180 -10.88 -2.05 9.02
CA GLY A 180 -12.11 -2.22 9.78
C GLY A 180 -11.90 -3.08 11.04
N VAL A 181 -12.56 -2.69 12.12
CA VAL A 181 -12.63 -3.47 13.36
C VAL A 181 -14.10 -3.82 13.63
N ALA A 182 -14.43 -5.09 13.48
CA ALA A 182 -15.78 -5.58 13.78
C ALA A 182 -16.08 -5.50 15.29
N LYS A 183 -17.25 -4.95 15.64
CA LYS A 183 -17.76 -4.86 17.02
C LYS A 183 -19.25 -5.21 17.04
N GLY A 184 -19.55 -6.49 17.20
CA GLY A 184 -20.92 -6.97 17.09
C GLY A 184 -21.43 -6.78 15.66
N ASP A 185 -22.55 -6.10 15.51
CA ASP A 185 -23.22 -5.90 14.20
C ASP A 185 -22.71 -4.67 13.44
N ILE A 186 -21.77 -3.91 14.02
CA ILE A 186 -21.18 -2.72 13.38
C ILE A 186 -19.69 -2.91 13.09
N ILE A 187 -19.19 -2.13 12.14
CA ILE A 187 -17.75 -2.06 11.83
C ILE A 187 -17.24 -0.66 12.13
N GLU A 188 -16.28 -0.54 13.04
CA GLU A 188 -15.55 0.71 13.23
C GLU A 188 -14.42 0.82 12.22
N LEU A 189 -14.45 1.87 11.41
CA LEU A 189 -13.45 2.15 10.40
C LEU A 189 -12.72 3.45 10.75
N GLU A 190 -11.42 3.35 11.04
CA GLU A 190 -10.53 4.51 11.07
C GLU A 190 -9.97 4.77 9.67
N LEU A 191 -10.36 5.89 9.08
CA LEU A 191 -10.00 6.25 7.72
C LEU A 191 -8.48 6.48 7.62
N PRO A 192 -7.80 5.79 6.70
CA PRO A 192 -6.38 5.99 6.46
C PRO A 192 -6.09 7.35 5.80
N LEU A 193 -7.11 7.96 5.20
CA LEU A 193 -7.01 9.15 4.36
C LEU A 193 -7.87 10.30 4.89
N SER A 194 -7.44 11.54 4.63
CA SER A 194 -8.27 12.72 4.88
C SER A 194 -9.42 12.82 3.87
N ARG A 195 -10.39 13.70 4.13
CA ARG A 195 -11.50 13.95 3.18
C ARG A 195 -11.01 14.48 1.84
N GLU A 196 -9.93 15.25 1.85
CA GLU A 196 -9.31 15.80 0.64
C GLU A 196 -8.60 14.70 -0.14
N ASP A 197 -7.86 13.83 0.55
CA ASP A 197 -7.20 12.66 -0.06
C ASP A 197 -8.21 11.69 -0.69
N ILE A 198 -9.34 11.43 -0.01
CA ILE A 198 -10.43 10.61 -0.55
C ILE A 198 -11.02 11.26 -1.81
N ALA A 199 -11.17 12.58 -1.82
CA ALA A 199 -11.67 13.32 -2.96
C ALA A 199 -10.72 13.20 -4.17
N ASN A 200 -9.42 13.35 -3.91
CA ASN A 200 -8.37 13.17 -4.92
C ASN A 200 -8.32 11.73 -5.46
N TYR A 201 -8.55 10.74 -4.60
CA TYR A 201 -8.61 9.33 -4.98
C TYR A 201 -9.79 9.01 -5.90
N ILE A 202 -10.99 9.51 -5.56
CA ILE A 202 -12.22 9.27 -6.35
C ILE A 202 -12.30 10.20 -7.58
N GLY A 203 -11.51 11.26 -7.61
CA GLY A 203 -11.51 12.26 -8.68
C GLY A 203 -12.68 13.23 -8.60
N VAL A 204 -13.08 13.63 -7.39
CA VAL A 204 -14.14 14.61 -7.13
C VAL A 204 -13.65 15.68 -6.15
N THR A 205 -14.47 16.68 -5.84
CA THR A 205 -14.10 17.71 -4.86
C THR A 205 -14.38 17.23 -3.42
N ARG A 206 -13.69 17.83 -2.44
CA ARG A 206 -13.88 17.55 -1.01
C ARG A 206 -15.32 17.81 -0.55
N GLU A 207 -15.97 18.83 -1.09
CA GLU A 207 -17.37 19.16 -0.82
C GLU A 207 -18.30 18.06 -1.34
N THR A 208 -17.97 17.47 -2.48
CA THR A 208 -18.74 16.36 -3.07
C THR A 208 -18.64 15.11 -2.21
N ILE A 209 -17.44 14.77 -1.71
CA ILE A 209 -17.25 13.69 -0.73
C ILE A 209 -18.07 13.94 0.53
N SER A 210 -17.96 15.15 1.11
CA SER A 210 -18.64 15.47 2.37
C SER A 210 -20.16 15.36 2.24
N ARG A 211 -20.71 15.84 1.12
CA ARG A 211 -22.15 15.75 0.81
C ARG A 211 -22.63 14.31 0.61
N LYS A 212 -21.88 13.49 -0.14
CA LYS A 212 -22.27 12.09 -0.39
C LYS A 212 -22.18 11.22 0.87
N LEU A 213 -21.18 11.43 1.70
CA LEU A 213 -21.10 10.76 3.00
C LEU A 213 -22.21 11.21 3.96
N GLY A 214 -22.62 12.49 3.89
CA GLY A 214 -23.80 12.96 4.61
C GLY A 214 -25.07 12.25 4.19
N SER A 215 -25.27 12.07 2.87
CA SER A 215 -26.41 11.30 2.31
C SER A 215 -26.43 9.86 2.83
N MET A 216 -25.29 9.15 2.79
CA MET A 216 -25.18 7.79 3.32
C MET A 216 -25.47 7.72 4.83
N GLN A 217 -25.12 8.78 5.59
CA GLN A 217 -25.45 8.86 7.01
C GLN A 217 -26.94 9.11 7.24
N GLU A 218 -27.58 9.97 6.45
CA GLU A 218 -29.03 10.21 6.52
C GLU A 218 -29.84 8.95 6.19
N GLN A 219 -29.30 8.08 5.32
CA GLN A 219 -29.86 6.76 5.01
C GLN A 219 -29.60 5.71 6.10
N GLY A 220 -28.79 6.02 7.11
CA GLY A 220 -28.47 5.13 8.23
C GLY A 220 -27.38 4.10 7.93
N VAL A 221 -26.85 4.05 6.71
CA VAL A 221 -25.83 3.06 6.27
C VAL A 221 -24.51 3.23 7.03
N ILE A 222 -24.15 4.49 7.30
CA ILE A 222 -22.94 4.84 8.05
C ILE A 222 -23.22 5.89 9.13
N GLU A 223 -22.31 6.02 10.09
CA GLU A 223 -22.26 7.14 11.04
C GLU A 223 -20.89 7.80 10.99
N LEU A 224 -20.85 9.13 10.87
CA LEU A 224 -19.61 9.91 10.81
C LEU A 224 -19.21 10.39 12.21
N ILE A 225 -18.10 9.87 12.73
CA ILE A 225 -17.52 10.32 14.00
C ILE A 225 -16.31 11.21 13.73
N GLY A 226 -16.56 12.52 13.74
CA GLY A 226 -15.56 13.53 13.40
C GLY A 226 -15.08 13.40 11.94
N SER A 227 -13.79 13.68 11.70
CA SER A 227 -13.24 13.71 10.33
C SER A 227 -12.56 12.41 9.88
N LYS A 228 -12.26 11.50 10.81
CA LYS A 228 -11.41 10.31 10.55
C LYS A 228 -12.03 8.98 10.93
N LYS A 229 -13.16 8.95 11.64
CA LYS A 229 -13.80 7.70 12.03
C LYS A 229 -15.17 7.60 11.38
N ILE A 230 -15.48 6.43 10.83
CA ILE A 230 -16.79 6.06 10.31
C ILE A 230 -17.21 4.77 11.01
N ILE A 231 -18.47 4.69 11.43
CA ILE A 231 -19.10 3.42 11.79
C ILE A 231 -19.91 2.98 10.58
N ILE A 232 -19.72 1.74 10.13
CA ILE A 232 -20.58 1.10 9.15
C ILE A 232 -21.65 0.35 9.92
N ASN A 233 -22.91 0.78 9.75
CA ASN A 233 -24.07 0.19 10.43
C ASN A 233 -24.69 -0.94 9.60
N ASP A 234 -24.60 -0.85 8.28
CA ASP A 234 -25.15 -1.82 7.35
C ASP A 234 -24.13 -2.09 6.23
N ILE A 235 -23.40 -3.20 6.36
CA ILE A 235 -22.41 -3.61 5.34
C ILE A 235 -23.10 -4.14 4.07
N GLU A 236 -24.27 -4.76 4.20
CA GLU A 236 -24.99 -5.35 3.06
C GLU A 236 -25.52 -4.23 2.14
N GLU A 237 -26.10 -3.18 2.73
CA GLU A 237 -26.54 -2.01 1.96
C GLU A 237 -25.35 -1.26 1.34
N LEU A 238 -24.22 -1.17 2.06
CA LEU A 238 -23.00 -0.56 1.52
C LEU A 238 -22.44 -1.35 0.33
N GLU A 239 -22.51 -2.68 0.36
CA GLU A 239 -22.18 -3.55 -0.78
C GLU A 239 -23.16 -3.36 -1.93
N TYR A 240 -24.47 -3.28 -1.65
CA TYR A 240 -25.51 -3.04 -2.66
C TYR A 240 -25.30 -1.71 -3.40
N MET A 241 -24.89 -0.66 -2.69
CA MET A 241 -24.58 0.65 -3.28
C MET A 241 -23.44 0.61 -4.32
N THR A 242 -22.63 -0.45 -4.39
CA THR A 242 -21.55 -0.57 -5.39
C THR A 242 -22.02 -1.01 -6.78
N THR A 243 -23.27 -1.49 -6.88
CA THR A 243 -23.88 -2.06 -8.09
C THR A 243 -24.52 -1.01 -8.98
#